data_AF-A0AAJ2Q1J6-F1
#
_entry.id   AF-A0AAJ2Q1J6-F1
#
_cell.length_a   1.000
_cell.length_b   1.000
_cell.length_c   1.000
_cell.angle_alpha   90.00
_cell.angle_beta   90.00
_cell.angle_gamma   90.00
#
_symmetry.space_group_name_H-M   'P 1'
#
loop_
_entity.id
_entity.type
_entity.pdbx_description
1 polymer ?
#
loop_
_entity_poly.entity_id
_entity_poly.type
_entity_poly.pdbx_seq_one_letter_code
_entity_poly.pdbx_strand_id
1 'polypeptide(L)'
;MSHDTLPRTLHIDAPSPHVDWDTGQARLLTENEPWPRTGTPRRAGVSSFGISGTNAHLILEEAPAEHVPAAAPQTPDTMVPMLLSGRGEGALRAQAGRVADFLERYPDLPTDTAARMLAATRTVFEHRAAITGNNRTELVTRLRALADTDADTETGTAIEAGVAIEAGVVRGTGRPLGNPALVFPGQGAQWPTMAVKLLDDNGPFADRLQECRQALQPFVDWDLFAVLRGEPGQPDFNRVDVVQPALWAVMVSLAAQ
;
A
#
# COMPACT_ATOMS: atom_id res chain seq x y z
N MET A 1 11.37 14.57 21.64
CA MET A 1 10.93 13.40 22.43
C MET A 1 11.07 12.10 21.64
N SER A 2 10.61 12.02 20.39
CA SER A 2 10.78 10.84 19.52
C SER A 2 12.23 10.43 19.21
N HIS A 3 13.20 11.34 19.36
CA HIS A 3 14.62 11.12 19.01
C HIS A 3 15.55 11.02 20.21
N ASP A 4 15.01 10.88 21.43
CA ASP A 4 15.78 10.66 22.66
C ASP A 4 16.95 11.63 22.90
N THR A 5 16.82 12.86 22.39
CA THR A 5 17.86 13.88 22.41
C THR A 5 17.24 15.25 22.72
N LEU A 6 17.88 16.00 23.61
CA LEU A 6 17.70 17.44 23.79
C LEU A 6 18.65 18.16 22.82
N PRO A 7 18.14 18.88 21.80
CA PRO A 7 18.98 19.51 20.80
C PRO A 7 19.71 20.73 21.39
N ARG A 8 20.93 20.97 20.91
CA ARG A 8 21.68 22.18 21.25
C ARG A 8 20.97 23.44 20.76
N THR A 9 21.15 24.51 21.51
CA THR A 9 20.81 25.88 21.11
C THR A 9 22.01 26.50 20.41
N LEU A 10 21.79 27.07 19.23
CA LEU A 10 22.84 27.72 18.44
C LEU A 10 23.05 29.18 18.88
N HIS A 11 24.20 29.76 18.49
CA HIS A 11 24.57 31.16 18.75
C HIS A 11 24.74 31.52 20.24
N ILE A 12 25.26 30.58 21.03
CA ILE A 12 25.66 30.81 22.41
C ILE A 12 27.19 30.74 22.47
N ASP A 13 27.86 31.88 22.30
CA ASP A 13 29.32 31.98 22.51
C ASP A 13 29.65 32.02 24.00
N ALA A 14 28.83 32.73 24.78
CA ALA A 14 28.84 32.75 26.24
C ALA A 14 27.42 33.03 26.77
N PRO A 15 27.03 32.51 27.95
CA PRO A 15 25.75 32.86 28.59
C PRO A 15 25.62 34.37 28.83
N SER A 16 24.40 34.92 28.71
CA SER A 16 24.16 36.34 28.95
C SER A 16 24.54 36.74 30.39
N PRO A 17 25.32 37.82 30.59
CA PRO A 17 25.70 38.28 31.94
C PRO A 17 24.54 38.94 32.70
N HIS A 18 23.41 39.20 32.02
CA HIS A 18 22.21 39.79 32.61
C HIS A 18 21.29 38.77 33.30
N VAL A 19 21.67 37.49 33.28
CA VAL A 19 20.96 36.40 33.93
C VAL A 19 21.92 35.76 34.92
N ASP A 20 21.46 35.57 36.15
CA ASP A 20 22.18 34.77 37.15
C ASP A 20 21.95 33.29 36.85
N TRP A 21 22.97 32.64 36.28
CA TRP A 21 22.95 31.23 35.92
C TRP A 21 23.42 30.32 37.07
N ASP A 22 24.15 30.85 38.05
CA ASP A 22 24.76 30.07 39.12
C ASP A 22 23.76 29.71 40.22
N THR A 23 22.77 30.58 40.45
CA THR A 23 21.72 30.35 41.46
C THR A 23 20.46 29.70 40.88
N GLY A 24 20.33 29.66 39.54
CA GLY A 24 19.17 29.11 38.84
C GLY A 24 19.19 27.59 38.68
N GLN A 25 18.01 26.97 38.57
CA GLN A 25 17.87 25.56 38.15
C GLN A 25 17.82 25.38 36.62
N ALA A 26 18.15 26.43 35.86
CA ALA A 26 18.12 26.44 34.41
C ALA A 26 19.53 26.37 33.84
N ARG A 27 19.72 25.55 32.80
CA ARG A 27 20.99 25.39 32.10
C ARG A 27 20.78 25.52 30.60
N LEU A 28 21.68 26.24 29.94
CA LEU A 28 21.72 26.32 28.48
C LEU A 28 22.28 25.02 27.88
N LEU A 29 21.62 24.52 26.85
CA LEU A 29 22.08 23.36 26.08
C LEU A 29 23.00 23.83 24.95
N THR A 30 24.31 23.87 25.20
CA THR A 30 25.32 24.22 24.18
C THR A 30 25.71 23.03 23.30
N GLU A 31 25.36 21.81 23.72
CA GLU A 31 25.59 20.56 23.01
C GLU A 31 24.31 19.72 22.96
N ASN A 32 24.26 18.74 22.05
CA ASN A 32 23.15 17.79 22.02
C ASN A 32 23.31 16.84 23.21
N GLU A 33 22.25 16.67 23.99
CA GLU A 33 22.30 15.80 25.16
C GLU A 33 21.30 14.64 25.06
N PRO A 34 21.67 13.44 25.52
CA PRO A 34 20.72 12.34 25.64
C PRO A 34 19.53 12.73 26.52
N TRP A 35 18.34 12.37 26.09
CA TRP A 35 17.10 12.53 26.85
C TRP A 35 16.46 11.17 27.11
N PRO A 36 17.05 10.35 28.00
CA PRO A 36 16.63 8.98 28.21
C PRO A 36 15.25 8.90 28.88
N ARG A 37 14.55 7.79 28.66
CA ARG A 37 13.33 7.44 29.40
C ARG A 37 13.72 6.94 30.79
N THR A 38 13.17 7.55 31.84
CA THR A 38 13.55 7.29 33.24
C THR A 38 12.41 6.75 34.11
N GLY A 39 11.37 6.19 33.49
CA GLY A 39 10.18 5.67 34.17
C GLY A 39 9.06 6.70 34.35
N THR A 40 9.33 7.97 34.09
CA THR A 40 8.31 9.04 33.97
C THR A 40 8.28 9.60 32.56
N PRO A 41 7.10 10.01 32.05
CA PRO A 41 7.01 10.68 30.77
C PRO A 41 7.92 11.90 30.69
N ARG A 42 8.71 11.98 29.63
CA ARG A 42 9.50 13.18 29.33
C ARG A 42 8.56 14.36 29.07
N ARG A 43 8.88 15.51 29.67
CA ARG A 43 8.09 16.74 29.54
C ARG A 43 8.98 17.92 29.15
N ALA A 44 8.44 18.81 28.32
CA ALA A 44 9.10 20.07 27.97
C ALA A 44 8.10 21.23 27.94
N GLY A 45 8.54 22.40 28.38
CA GLY A 45 7.80 23.64 28.22
C GLY A 45 8.14 24.32 26.90
N VAL A 46 7.15 24.89 26.22
CA VAL A 46 7.31 25.78 25.07
C VAL A 46 6.69 27.12 25.42
N SER A 47 7.51 28.18 25.44
CA SER A 47 7.05 29.55 25.73
C SER A 47 7.15 30.43 24.49
N SER A 48 6.15 31.28 24.27
CA SER A 48 6.16 32.32 23.25
C SER A 48 5.64 33.63 23.83
N PHE A 49 6.41 34.70 23.68
CA PHE A 49 6.11 36.03 24.23
C PHE A 49 6.06 37.03 23.07
N GLY A 50 4.86 37.48 22.72
CA GLY A 50 4.63 38.40 21.60
C GLY A 50 4.91 39.86 21.99
N ILE A 51 5.37 40.66 21.03
CA ILE A 51 5.65 42.09 21.24
C ILE A 51 4.41 42.90 21.70
N SER A 52 3.20 42.43 21.38
CA SER A 52 1.94 43.02 21.84
C SER A 52 1.65 42.78 23.33
N GLY A 53 2.47 41.97 24.01
CA GLY A 53 2.26 41.54 25.40
C GLY A 53 1.46 40.24 25.55
N THR A 54 1.06 39.59 24.45
CA THR A 54 0.38 38.29 24.50
C THR A 54 1.39 37.17 24.73
N ASN A 55 1.17 36.40 25.78
CA ASN A 55 2.05 35.29 26.18
C ASN A 55 1.32 33.96 26.05
N ALA A 56 2.00 32.95 25.53
CA ALA A 56 1.52 31.58 25.46
C ALA A 56 2.57 30.62 26.05
N HIS A 57 2.11 29.64 26.82
CA HIS A 57 2.96 28.60 27.39
C HIS A 57 2.28 27.23 27.24
N LEU A 58 3.01 26.27 26.69
CA LEU A 58 2.54 24.91 26.48
C LEU A 58 3.43 23.94 27.24
N ILE A 59 2.83 22.94 27.87
CA ILE A 59 3.53 21.78 28.40
C ILE A 59 3.31 20.62 27.44
N LEU A 60 4.39 20.11 26.85
CA LEU A 60 4.40 18.92 26.03
C LEU A 60 4.83 17.74 26.89
N GLU A 61 4.17 16.60 26.69
CA GLU A 61 4.52 15.32 27.30
C GLU A 61 4.76 14.29 26.19
N GLU A 62 5.68 13.35 26.40
CA GLU A 62 5.89 12.28 25.45
C GLU A 62 4.63 11.44 25.27
N ALA A 63 4.39 10.98 24.04
CA ALA A 63 3.29 10.06 23.78
C ALA A 63 3.45 8.80 24.64
N PRO A 64 2.34 8.19 25.11
CA PRO A 64 2.38 6.89 25.77
C PRO A 64 3.14 5.87 24.92
N ALA A 65 3.81 4.92 25.56
CA ALA A 65 4.45 3.84 24.85
C ALA A 65 3.40 3.10 24.00
N GLU A 66 3.49 3.23 22.69
CA GLU A 66 2.67 2.45 21.78
C GLU A 66 3.03 0.98 21.97
N HIS A 67 2.02 0.17 22.31
CA HIS A 67 2.15 -1.28 22.20
C HIS A 67 2.13 -1.59 20.71
N VAL A 68 3.30 -1.48 20.06
CA VAL A 68 3.48 -1.96 18.69
C VAL A 68 3.23 -3.47 18.77
N PRO A 69 2.12 -3.98 18.20
CA PRO A 69 1.92 -5.42 18.17
C PRO A 69 3.17 -6.02 17.52
N ALA A 70 3.67 -7.14 18.06
CA ALA A 70 4.76 -7.87 17.45
C ALA A 70 4.50 -7.96 15.95
N ALA A 71 5.50 -7.61 15.13
CA ALA A 71 5.37 -7.55 13.68
C ALA A 71 4.56 -8.76 13.22
N ALA A 72 3.40 -8.49 12.61
CA ALA A 72 2.54 -9.54 12.12
C ALA A 72 3.42 -10.49 11.28
N PRO A 73 3.22 -11.82 11.38
CA PRO A 73 3.99 -12.76 10.58
C PRO A 73 4.01 -12.25 9.15
N GLN A 74 5.20 -12.19 8.54
CA GLN A 74 5.37 -11.74 7.17
C GLN A 74 4.35 -12.51 6.33
N THR A 75 3.29 -11.82 5.90
CA THR A 75 2.37 -12.41 4.95
C THR A 75 3.20 -12.78 3.73
N PRO A 76 2.98 -13.95 3.11
CA PRO A 76 3.61 -14.29 1.85
C PRO A 76 3.53 -13.10 0.90
N ASP A 77 4.54 -12.95 0.03
CA ASP A 77 4.69 -11.86 -0.94
C ASP A 77 3.43 -11.79 -1.83
N THR A 78 2.38 -11.17 -1.28
CA THR A 78 1.06 -11.10 -1.86
C THR A 78 1.15 -9.92 -2.79
N MET A 79 0.80 -10.14 -4.05
CA MET A 79 0.82 -9.09 -5.05
C MET A 79 -0.23 -8.02 -4.69
N VAL A 80 0.18 -6.99 -3.95
CA VAL A 80 -0.66 -5.84 -3.60
C VAL A 80 -0.33 -4.69 -4.56
N PRO A 81 -1.33 -4.07 -5.21
CA PRO A 81 -1.09 -2.95 -6.10
C PRO A 81 -0.62 -1.71 -5.32
N MET A 82 0.47 -1.10 -5.78
CA MET A 82 0.90 0.24 -5.37
C MET A 82 0.04 1.27 -6.10
N LEU A 83 -0.84 1.94 -5.35
CA LEU A 83 -1.76 2.94 -5.89
C LEU A 83 -1.14 4.34 -5.80
N LEU A 84 -0.95 4.99 -6.93
CA LEU A 84 -0.42 6.34 -7.02
C LEU A 84 -1.44 7.29 -7.64
N SER A 85 -1.40 8.55 -7.24
CA SER A 85 -2.14 9.60 -7.93
C SER A 85 -1.43 10.96 -7.88
N GLY A 86 -1.77 11.83 -8.83
CA GLY A 86 -1.32 13.22 -8.90
C GLY A 86 -2.33 14.11 -9.63
N ARG A 87 -2.27 15.42 -9.40
CA ARG A 87 -3.14 16.42 -10.06
C ARG A 87 -2.83 16.65 -11.55
N GLY A 88 -1.79 16.00 -12.05
CA GLY A 88 -1.28 16.10 -13.41
C GLY A 88 -0.27 14.98 -13.64
N GLU A 89 0.06 14.70 -14.90
CA GLU A 89 0.99 13.61 -15.23
C GLU A 89 2.38 13.81 -14.60
N GLY A 90 2.92 15.03 -14.66
CA GLY A 90 4.20 15.33 -14.01
C GLY A 90 4.18 15.08 -12.49
N ALA A 91 3.05 15.36 -11.82
CA ALA A 91 2.90 15.09 -10.39
C ALA A 91 2.80 13.58 -10.09
N LEU A 92 2.16 12.81 -10.97
CA LEU A 92 2.10 11.35 -10.88
C LEU A 92 3.49 10.72 -11.06
N ARG A 93 4.26 11.17 -12.08
CA ARG A 93 5.64 10.71 -12.32
C ARG A 93 6.56 11.04 -11.14
N ALA A 94 6.48 12.27 -10.64
CA ALA A 94 7.25 12.67 -9.46
C ALA A 94 6.87 11.85 -8.22
N GLN A 95 5.59 11.47 -8.07
CA GLN A 95 5.17 10.57 -6.99
C GLN A 95 5.74 9.16 -7.17
N ALA A 96 5.78 8.64 -8.39
CA ALA A 96 6.39 7.34 -8.68
C ALA A 96 7.88 7.32 -8.30
N GLY A 97 8.64 8.36 -8.68
CA GLY A 97 10.05 8.51 -8.30
C GLY A 97 10.26 8.56 -6.78
N ARG A 98 9.45 9.34 -6.05
CA ARG A 98 9.51 9.40 -4.58
C ARG A 98 9.24 8.05 -3.91
N VAL A 99 8.30 7.28 -4.43
CA VAL A 99 7.99 5.95 -3.88
C VAL A 99 9.12 4.97 -4.20
N ALA A 100 9.72 5.02 -5.39
CA ALA A 100 10.90 4.22 -5.72
C ALA A 100 12.07 4.55 -4.78
N ASP A 101 12.41 5.83 -4.61
CA ASP A 101 13.46 6.29 -3.68
C ASP A 101 13.20 5.78 -2.25
N PHE A 102 11.94 5.83 -1.81
CA PHE A 102 11.55 5.38 -0.49
C PHE A 102 11.72 3.87 -0.31
N LEU A 103 11.30 3.06 -1.28
CA LEU A 103 11.43 1.60 -1.23
C LEU A 103 12.89 1.13 -1.32
N GLU A 104 13.76 1.89 -1.98
CA GLU A 104 15.20 1.65 -2.02
C GLU A 104 15.88 2.08 -0.71
N ARG A 105 15.46 3.21 -0.12
CA ARG A 105 16.01 3.71 1.14
C ARG A 105 15.67 2.82 2.34
N TYR A 106 14.52 2.14 2.30
CA TYR A 106 14.04 1.27 3.37
C TYR A 106 13.80 -0.16 2.84
N PRO A 107 14.87 -0.94 2.58
CA PRO A 107 14.76 -2.27 1.98
C PRO A 107 14.04 -3.28 2.90
N ASP A 108 14.11 -3.07 4.21
CA ASP A 108 13.49 -3.95 5.21
C ASP A 108 11.99 -3.68 5.41
N LEU A 109 11.45 -2.58 4.87
CA LEU A 109 10.03 -2.24 5.01
C LEU A 109 9.18 -3.14 4.09
N PRO A 110 8.25 -3.96 4.60
CA PRO A 110 7.40 -4.80 3.75
C PRO A 110 6.64 -3.99 2.67
N THR A 111 6.63 -4.49 1.43
CA THR A 111 6.03 -3.82 0.26
C THR A 111 4.52 -3.67 0.40
N ASP A 112 3.85 -4.66 1.00
CA ASP A 112 2.43 -4.63 1.34
C ASP A 112 2.08 -3.48 2.30
N THR A 113 2.97 -3.15 3.23
CA THR A 113 2.81 -2.05 4.18
C THR A 113 2.88 -0.72 3.45
N ALA A 114 3.86 -0.55 2.55
CA ALA A 114 3.93 0.64 1.70
C ALA A 114 2.69 0.78 0.81
N ALA A 115 2.22 -0.31 0.20
CA ALA A 115 1.01 -0.33 -0.62
C ALA A 115 -0.25 0.06 0.17
N ARG A 116 -0.42 -0.49 1.38
CA ARG A 116 -1.51 -0.11 2.29
C ARG A 116 -1.47 1.36 2.67
N MET A 117 -0.29 1.89 2.99
CA MET A 117 -0.15 3.30 3.35
C MET A 117 -0.50 4.20 2.16
N LEU A 118 -0.07 3.84 0.94
CA LEU A 118 -0.46 4.55 -0.28
C LEU A 118 -1.97 4.53 -0.50
N ALA A 119 -2.63 3.40 -0.29
CA ALA A 119 -4.06 3.25 -0.49
C ALA A 119 -4.91 3.96 0.59
N ALA A 120 -4.52 3.89 1.86
CA ALA A 120 -5.36 4.30 2.98
C ALA A 120 -5.09 5.72 3.49
N THR A 121 -3.88 6.28 3.27
CA THR A 121 -3.47 7.53 3.91
C THR A 121 -3.28 8.70 2.94
N ARG A 122 -3.33 8.44 1.63
CA ARG A 122 -3.08 9.46 0.61
C ARG A 122 -4.39 9.97 0.01
N THR A 123 -4.46 11.28 -0.19
CA THR A 123 -5.50 11.88 -1.03
C THR A 123 -5.39 11.33 -2.45
N VAL A 124 -6.54 10.96 -3.02
CA VAL A 124 -6.63 10.44 -4.38
C VAL A 124 -6.91 11.59 -5.36
N PHE A 125 -6.09 11.71 -6.40
CA PHE A 125 -6.21 12.70 -7.47
C PHE A 125 -6.61 12.05 -8.82
N GLU A 126 -6.73 12.89 -9.85
CA GLU A 126 -7.28 12.56 -11.16
C GLU A 126 -6.32 11.67 -11.98
N HIS A 127 -5.04 11.98 -12.05
CA HIS A 127 -4.08 11.14 -12.78
C HIS A 127 -3.63 10.02 -11.86
N ARG A 128 -3.90 8.77 -12.23
CA ARG A 128 -3.72 7.59 -11.39
C ARG A 128 -2.84 6.56 -12.07
N ALA A 129 -2.08 5.81 -11.25
CA ALA A 129 -1.42 4.60 -11.67
C ALA A 129 -1.60 3.50 -10.62
N ALA A 130 -1.74 2.26 -11.08
CA ALA A 130 -1.64 1.07 -10.26
C ALA A 130 -0.45 0.25 -10.76
N ILE A 131 0.49 -0.04 -9.87
CA ILE A 131 1.69 -0.81 -10.16
C ILE A 131 1.64 -2.11 -9.36
N THR A 132 1.67 -3.25 -10.04
CA THR A 132 1.82 -4.57 -9.43
C THR A 132 3.22 -5.09 -9.68
N GLY A 133 3.62 -6.14 -8.96
CA GLY A 133 4.91 -6.80 -9.09
C GLY A 133 5.00 -7.98 -8.13
N ASN A 134 5.78 -8.99 -8.48
CA ASN A 134 5.94 -10.21 -7.67
C ASN A 134 7.02 -10.06 -6.60
N ASN A 135 7.81 -8.98 -6.66
CA ASN A 135 8.84 -8.68 -5.68
C ASN A 135 9.17 -7.17 -5.70
N ARG A 136 9.93 -6.71 -4.70
CA ARG A 136 10.37 -5.32 -4.58
C ARG A 136 11.11 -4.81 -5.82
N THR A 137 12.03 -5.60 -6.36
CA THR A 137 12.86 -5.17 -7.50
C THR A 137 11.98 -4.83 -8.70
N GLU A 138 11.03 -5.69 -9.02
CA GLU A 138 10.04 -5.48 -10.09
C GLU A 138 9.19 -4.22 -9.85
N LEU A 139 8.73 -4.01 -8.61
CA LEU A 139 7.99 -2.80 -8.24
C LEU A 139 8.83 -1.53 -8.42
N VAL A 140 10.06 -1.52 -7.93
CA VAL A 140 10.96 -0.37 -8.05
C VAL A 140 11.27 -0.07 -9.52
N THR A 141 11.60 -1.09 -10.33
CA THR A 141 11.84 -0.93 -11.77
C THR A 141 10.64 -0.28 -12.47
N ARG A 142 9.42 -0.76 -12.20
CA ARG A 142 8.19 -0.20 -12.79
C ARG A 142 7.89 1.22 -12.32
N LEU A 143 8.13 1.52 -11.04
CA LEU A 143 7.98 2.87 -10.50
C LEU A 143 8.96 3.85 -11.15
N ARG A 144 10.21 3.42 -11.37
CA ARG A 144 11.23 4.21 -12.10
C ARG A 144 10.82 4.43 -13.55
N ALA A 145 10.39 3.38 -14.25
CA ALA A 145 9.90 3.50 -15.62
C ALA A 145 8.74 4.51 -15.76
N LEU A 146 7.80 4.50 -14.80
CA LEU A 146 6.72 5.50 -14.75
C LEU A 146 7.27 6.91 -14.45
N ALA A 147 8.26 7.05 -13.57
CA ALA A 147 8.88 8.33 -13.25
C ALA A 147 9.61 8.95 -14.45
N ASP A 148 10.28 8.11 -15.24
CA ASP A 148 11.13 8.51 -16.36
C ASP A 148 10.37 8.63 -17.70
N THR A 149 9.05 8.43 -17.72
CA THR A 149 8.26 8.58 -18.95
C THR A 149 8.26 10.04 -19.42
N ASP A 150 8.71 10.29 -20.65
CA ASP A 150 8.75 11.63 -21.24
C ASP A 150 7.35 12.23 -21.44
N ALA A 151 7.24 13.55 -21.29
CA ALA A 151 5.99 14.29 -21.52
C ALA A 151 5.55 14.30 -23.00
N ASP A 152 6.49 14.08 -23.94
CA ASP A 152 6.25 14.24 -25.39
C ASP A 152 5.64 13.00 -26.07
N THR A 153 5.37 11.92 -25.33
CA THR A 153 4.61 10.77 -25.86
C THR A 153 3.09 11.00 -25.85
N GLU A 154 2.65 12.27 -25.86
CA GLU A 154 1.24 12.70 -25.82
C GLU A 154 0.56 12.74 -27.21
N THR A 155 1.29 12.67 -28.32
CA THR A 155 0.69 12.62 -29.66
C THR A 155 0.63 11.21 -30.21
N GLY A 156 -0.55 10.59 -30.15
CA GLY A 156 -0.88 9.47 -31.03
C GLY A 156 -1.38 8.21 -30.34
N THR A 157 -2.19 8.34 -29.30
CA THR A 157 -3.39 7.51 -29.08
C THR A 157 -4.09 8.13 -27.89
N ALA A 158 -5.32 8.58 -28.09
CA ALA A 158 -6.23 8.69 -26.97
C ALA A 158 -6.20 7.33 -26.28
N ILE A 159 -5.61 7.27 -25.08
CA ILE A 159 -5.63 6.09 -24.22
C ILE A 159 -7.06 6.01 -23.68
N GLU A 160 -8.00 5.66 -24.56
CA GLU A 160 -9.25 5.05 -24.18
C GLU A 160 -8.89 3.72 -23.52
N ALA A 161 -9.23 3.59 -22.23
CA ALA A 161 -9.13 2.37 -21.44
C ALA A 161 -7.73 1.70 -21.37
N GLY A 162 -6.99 1.99 -20.30
CA GLY A 162 -6.16 0.99 -19.62
C GLY A 162 -5.06 0.31 -20.44
N VAL A 163 -4.26 1.07 -21.19
CA VAL A 163 -3.07 0.50 -21.85
C VAL A 163 -1.99 0.23 -20.80
N ALA A 164 -1.68 -1.05 -20.62
CA ALA A 164 -0.56 -1.52 -19.81
C ALA A 164 0.75 -1.09 -20.50
N ILE A 165 1.53 -0.20 -19.85
CA ILE A 165 2.80 0.27 -20.41
C ILE A 165 3.82 -0.87 -20.40
N GLU A 166 3.68 -1.77 -19.43
CA GLU A 166 4.32 -3.08 -19.29
C GLU A 166 3.35 -3.96 -18.49
N ALA A 167 3.48 -5.30 -18.54
CA ALA A 167 2.73 -6.18 -17.65
C ALA A 167 2.85 -5.63 -16.21
N GLY A 168 1.73 -5.30 -15.56
CA GLY A 168 1.73 -4.79 -14.18
C GLY A 168 1.82 -3.27 -13.96
N VAL A 169 1.74 -2.42 -15.00
CA VAL A 169 1.52 -0.96 -14.82
C VAL A 169 0.27 -0.53 -15.55
N VAL A 170 -0.73 -0.03 -14.83
CA VAL A 170 -1.96 0.53 -15.41
C VAL A 170 -2.03 2.01 -15.05
N ARG A 171 -2.16 2.90 -16.05
CA ARG A 171 -2.37 4.34 -15.85
C ARG A 171 -3.69 4.82 -16.44
N GLY A 172 -4.21 5.91 -15.91
CA GLY A 172 -5.37 6.58 -16.49
C GLY A 172 -5.81 7.79 -15.70
N THR A 173 -6.85 8.45 -16.20
CA THR A 173 -7.53 9.54 -15.49
C THR A 173 -8.78 8.99 -14.79
N GLY A 174 -8.83 9.16 -13.47
CA GLY A 174 -9.95 8.78 -12.65
C GLY A 174 -11.16 9.63 -12.97
N ARG A 175 -12.21 9.00 -13.50
CA ARG A 175 -13.56 9.56 -13.55
C ARG A 175 -14.36 9.01 -12.37
N PRO A 176 -15.41 9.70 -11.91
CA PRO A 176 -16.37 9.09 -10.99
C PRO A 176 -16.79 7.73 -11.54
N LEU A 177 -16.72 6.70 -10.70
CA LEU A 177 -17.26 5.39 -11.08
C LEU A 177 -18.75 5.59 -11.36
N GLY A 178 -19.17 5.33 -12.61
CA GLY A 178 -20.57 5.13 -12.93
C GLY A 178 -21.07 3.83 -12.29
N ASN A 179 -22.20 3.31 -12.79
CA ASN A 179 -22.68 2.01 -12.33
C ASN A 179 -21.84 0.90 -12.98
N PRO A 180 -21.04 0.14 -12.21
CA PRO A 180 -20.31 -0.99 -12.77
C PRO A 180 -21.30 -2.07 -13.23
N ALA A 181 -20.99 -2.71 -14.36
CA ALA A 181 -21.70 -3.89 -14.83
C ALA A 181 -20.78 -5.10 -14.75
N LEU A 182 -21.24 -6.19 -14.12
CA LEU A 182 -20.55 -7.47 -14.14
C LEU A 182 -20.91 -8.22 -15.43
N VAL A 183 -19.91 -8.53 -16.23
CA VAL A 183 -20.07 -9.27 -17.49
C VAL A 183 -19.66 -10.71 -17.26
N PHE A 184 -20.59 -11.63 -17.51
CA PHE A 184 -20.39 -13.08 -17.37
C PHE A 184 -20.29 -13.69 -18.77
N PRO A 185 -19.08 -13.85 -19.33
CA PRO A 185 -18.93 -14.43 -20.66
C PRO A 185 -19.31 -15.92 -20.67
N GLY A 186 -19.66 -16.42 -21.84
CA GLY A 186 -19.88 -17.85 -22.06
C GLY A 186 -18.57 -18.65 -22.17
N GLN A 187 -18.68 -19.83 -22.76
CA GLN A 187 -17.54 -20.69 -23.07
C GLN A 187 -16.57 -20.01 -24.06
N GLY A 188 -15.27 -20.21 -23.86
CA GLY A 188 -14.18 -19.67 -24.67
C GLY A 188 -13.14 -18.88 -23.87
N ALA A 189 -13.49 -18.43 -22.65
CA ALA A 189 -12.60 -17.70 -21.76
C ALA A 189 -11.80 -18.60 -20.80
N GLN A 190 -12.06 -19.91 -20.80
CA GLN A 190 -11.39 -20.85 -19.92
C GLN A 190 -9.92 -21.06 -20.31
N TRP A 191 -9.09 -21.31 -19.32
CA TRP A 191 -7.71 -21.76 -19.49
C TRP A 191 -7.36 -22.77 -18.39
N PRO A 192 -6.39 -23.68 -18.63
CA PRO A 192 -6.01 -24.68 -17.62
C PRO A 192 -5.60 -24.01 -16.31
N THR A 193 -6.06 -24.53 -15.17
CA THR A 193 -5.73 -24.04 -13.82
C THR A 193 -6.23 -22.63 -13.45
N MET A 194 -7.20 -22.07 -14.20
CA MET A 194 -7.61 -20.66 -14.11
C MET A 194 -8.00 -20.10 -12.72
N ALA A 195 -8.41 -20.97 -11.81
CA ALA A 195 -8.87 -20.61 -10.47
C ALA A 195 -8.03 -21.21 -9.35
N VAL A 196 -7.01 -22.02 -9.66
CA VAL A 196 -6.29 -22.82 -8.66
C VAL A 196 -5.54 -21.93 -7.67
N LYS A 197 -4.82 -20.92 -8.15
CA LYS A 197 -4.12 -19.98 -7.26
C LYS A 197 -5.07 -19.23 -6.33
N LEU A 198 -6.23 -18.80 -6.81
CA LEU A 198 -7.23 -18.14 -5.96
C LEU A 198 -7.87 -19.11 -4.97
N LEU A 199 -8.09 -20.36 -5.37
CA LEU A 199 -8.58 -21.41 -4.47
C LEU A 199 -7.60 -21.69 -3.33
N ASP A 200 -6.30 -21.62 -3.59
CA ASP A 200 -5.28 -21.89 -2.58
C ASP A 200 -4.97 -20.66 -1.69
N ASP A 201 -5.01 -19.45 -2.27
CA ASP A 201 -4.53 -18.21 -1.60
C ASP A 201 -5.65 -17.27 -1.11
N ASN A 202 -6.90 -17.43 -1.57
CA ASN A 202 -8.00 -16.51 -1.26
C ASN A 202 -9.18 -17.24 -0.60
N GLY A 203 -9.28 -17.13 0.73
CA GLY A 203 -10.33 -17.75 1.54
C GLY A 203 -11.77 -17.45 1.06
N PRO A 204 -12.17 -16.17 0.90
CA PRO A 204 -13.52 -15.84 0.44
C PRO A 204 -13.88 -16.44 -0.93
N PHE A 205 -12.94 -16.48 -1.87
CA PHE A 205 -13.12 -17.16 -3.15
C PHE A 205 -13.23 -18.67 -2.99
N ALA A 206 -12.36 -19.29 -2.18
CA ALA A 206 -12.37 -20.72 -1.91
C ALA A 206 -13.69 -21.17 -1.26
N ASP A 207 -14.19 -20.41 -0.29
CA ASP A 207 -15.47 -20.67 0.39
C ASP A 207 -16.62 -20.64 -0.60
N ARG A 208 -16.67 -19.61 -1.47
CA ARG A 208 -17.70 -19.50 -2.49
C ARG A 208 -17.63 -20.62 -3.54
N LEU A 209 -16.41 -21.00 -3.94
CA LEU A 209 -16.22 -22.09 -4.89
C LEU A 209 -16.60 -23.45 -4.28
N GLN A 210 -16.41 -23.62 -2.97
CA GLN A 210 -16.84 -24.79 -2.22
C GLN A 210 -18.37 -24.89 -2.16
N GLU A 211 -19.08 -23.78 -1.98
CA GLU A 211 -20.55 -23.76 -2.08
C GLU A 211 -21.02 -24.17 -3.49
N CYS A 212 -20.38 -23.65 -4.54
CA CYS A 212 -20.67 -24.04 -5.93
C CYS A 212 -20.40 -25.53 -6.16
N ARG A 213 -19.29 -26.07 -5.62
CA ARG A 213 -18.97 -27.51 -5.70
C ARG A 213 -20.07 -28.36 -5.07
N GLN A 214 -20.54 -28.00 -3.86
CA GLN A 214 -21.61 -28.72 -3.18
C GLN A 214 -22.93 -28.66 -3.96
N ALA A 215 -23.25 -27.50 -4.56
CA ALA A 215 -24.45 -27.34 -5.37
C ALA A 215 -24.42 -28.15 -6.68
N LEU A 216 -23.23 -28.33 -7.29
CA LEU A 216 -23.07 -29.12 -8.51
C LEU A 216 -23.07 -30.62 -8.26
N GLN A 217 -22.61 -31.06 -7.09
CA GLN A 217 -22.36 -32.47 -6.76
C GLN A 217 -23.52 -33.44 -7.10
N PRO A 218 -24.82 -33.10 -6.95
CA PRO A 218 -25.91 -34.00 -7.33
C PRO A 218 -26.09 -34.21 -8.85
N PHE A 219 -25.48 -33.36 -9.68
CA PHE A 219 -25.71 -33.31 -11.13
C PHE A 219 -24.52 -33.77 -11.97
N VAL A 220 -23.38 -34.04 -11.34
CA VAL A 220 -22.12 -34.37 -12.02
C VAL A 220 -21.47 -35.61 -11.40
N ASP A 221 -20.68 -36.33 -12.18
CA ASP A 221 -19.92 -37.53 -11.78
C ASP A 221 -18.42 -37.24 -11.54
N TRP A 222 -18.03 -35.96 -11.58
CA TRP A 222 -16.66 -35.46 -11.41
C TRP A 222 -16.56 -34.47 -10.25
N ASP A 223 -15.34 -34.20 -9.82
CA ASP A 223 -15.08 -33.26 -8.72
C ASP A 223 -14.58 -31.91 -9.23
N LEU A 224 -15.25 -30.81 -8.87
CA LEU A 224 -14.92 -29.47 -9.36
C LEU A 224 -13.48 -29.06 -9.03
N PHE A 225 -12.99 -29.37 -7.83
CA PHE A 225 -11.64 -28.98 -7.43
C PHE A 225 -10.60 -29.81 -8.16
N ALA A 226 -10.83 -31.12 -8.29
CA ALA A 226 -9.96 -32.02 -9.03
C ALA A 226 -9.90 -31.64 -10.52
N VAL A 227 -11.04 -31.30 -11.14
CA VAL A 227 -11.13 -30.81 -12.53
C VAL A 227 -10.32 -29.53 -12.70
N LEU A 228 -10.49 -28.54 -11.84
CA LEU A 228 -9.75 -27.27 -11.93
C LEU A 228 -8.24 -27.45 -11.74
N ARG A 229 -7.82 -28.41 -10.91
CA ARG A 229 -6.41 -28.79 -10.69
C ARG A 229 -5.84 -29.68 -11.79
N GLY A 230 -6.68 -30.21 -12.69
CA GLY A 230 -6.26 -31.14 -13.73
C GLY A 230 -5.79 -32.49 -13.17
N GLU A 231 -6.41 -32.95 -12.08
CA GLU A 231 -6.02 -34.21 -11.44
C GLU A 231 -6.33 -35.44 -12.32
N PRO A 232 -5.51 -36.50 -12.25
CA PRO A 232 -5.77 -37.73 -12.99
C PRO A 232 -7.13 -38.36 -12.66
N GLY A 233 -7.80 -38.92 -13.67
CA GLY A 233 -9.08 -39.60 -13.52
C GLY A 233 -10.31 -38.68 -13.62
N GLN A 234 -10.10 -37.37 -13.76
CA GLN A 234 -11.16 -36.41 -14.07
C GLN A 234 -11.43 -36.35 -15.58
N PRO A 235 -12.65 -35.96 -16.00
CA PRO A 235 -12.95 -35.75 -17.41
C PRO A 235 -12.13 -34.58 -17.98
N ASP A 236 -11.93 -34.59 -19.31
CA ASP A 236 -11.29 -33.49 -20.02
C ASP A 236 -12.03 -32.18 -19.73
N PHE A 237 -11.29 -31.17 -19.25
CA PHE A 237 -11.81 -29.86 -18.92
C PHE A 237 -12.48 -29.16 -20.11
N ASN A 238 -12.12 -29.51 -21.36
CA ASN A 238 -12.73 -28.93 -22.56
C ASN A 238 -14.08 -29.55 -22.95
N ARG A 239 -14.51 -30.63 -22.29
CA ARG A 239 -15.86 -31.17 -22.49
C ARG A 239 -16.90 -30.15 -22.07
N VAL A 240 -17.93 -29.96 -22.89
CA VAL A 240 -18.96 -28.92 -22.70
C VAL A 240 -19.67 -29.08 -21.34
N ASP A 241 -19.98 -30.32 -20.96
CA ASP A 241 -20.64 -30.69 -19.71
C ASP A 241 -19.75 -30.54 -18.45
N VAL A 242 -18.46 -30.23 -18.64
CA VAL A 242 -17.49 -29.95 -17.56
C VAL A 242 -17.14 -28.46 -17.52
N VAL A 243 -16.79 -27.90 -18.68
CA VAL A 243 -16.32 -26.51 -18.79
C VAL A 243 -17.40 -25.50 -18.41
N GLN A 244 -18.66 -25.73 -18.78
CA GLN A 244 -19.73 -24.77 -18.52
C GLN A 244 -20.08 -24.68 -17.02
N PRO A 245 -20.29 -25.79 -16.29
CA PRO A 245 -20.48 -25.74 -14.84
C PRO A 245 -19.26 -25.20 -14.09
N ALA A 246 -18.04 -25.55 -14.52
CA ALA A 246 -16.82 -25.05 -13.90
C ALA A 246 -16.65 -23.53 -14.11
N LEU A 247 -16.89 -23.02 -15.32
CA LEU A 247 -16.88 -21.59 -15.62
C LEU A 247 -17.95 -20.84 -14.81
N TRP A 248 -19.17 -21.38 -14.71
CA TRP A 248 -20.22 -20.82 -13.87
C TRP A 248 -19.76 -20.69 -12.41
N ALA A 249 -19.20 -21.76 -11.84
CA ALA A 249 -18.73 -21.77 -10.46
C ALA A 249 -17.62 -20.73 -10.22
N VAL A 250 -16.64 -20.66 -11.13
CA VAL A 250 -15.55 -19.68 -11.04
C VAL A 250 -16.07 -18.25 -11.16
N MET A 251 -16.94 -17.96 -12.14
CA MET A 251 -17.45 -16.60 -12.33
C MET A 251 -18.33 -16.13 -11.16
N VAL A 252 -19.20 -16.99 -10.64
CA VAL A 252 -20.02 -16.67 -9.45
C VAL A 252 -19.13 -16.47 -8.21
N SER A 253 -18.03 -17.22 -8.11
CA SER A 253 -17.05 -17.06 -7.03
C SER A 253 -16.28 -15.74 -7.13
N LEU A 254 -15.89 -15.32 -8.33
CA LEU A 254 -15.27 -14.01 -8.57
C LEU A 254 -16.23 -12.85 -8.29
N ALA A 255 -17.52 -13.01 -8.60
CA ALA A 255 -18.53 -11.98 -8.41
C ALA A 255 -18.95 -11.77 -6.94
N ALA A 256 -18.62 -12.73 -6.06
CA ALA A 256 -18.96 -12.67 -4.64
C ALA A 256 -17.89 -12.00 -3.78
N GLN A 257 -16.81 -11.49 -4.39
CA GLN A 257 -15.70 -10.82 -3.74
C GLN A 257 -16.01 -9.36 -3.37
#